data_AF-A0A935ETB9-F1
#
_entry.id   AF-A0A935ETB9-F1
#
_cell.length_a   1.000
_cell.length_b   1.000
_cell.length_c   1.000
_cell.angle_alpha   90.00
_cell.angle_beta   90.00
_cell.angle_gamma   90.00
#
_symmetry.space_group_name_H-M   'P 1'
#
loop_
_entity.id
_entity.type
_entity.pdbx_description
1 polymer ?
#
loop_
_entity_poly.entity_id
_entity_poly.type
_entity_poly.pdbx_seq_one_letter_code
_entity_poly.pdbx_strand_id
1 'polypeptide(L)'
;MAAGTTHYFVGDDDIYAFDGSRPVSIGKGIKEWFFARLNRTYISSIRAIHDRVNSRIYWFYPTTSAALTSCLVYHYDTQRWGAFDLTITDVLESITSAITYDTFADKFGTSIQYDQIPTDISYNSPYWNAATPVLSYISTADKITGLSGTASGATMTTGWYGSEDVVTVCTRVRPRYRTKPSAATITPAASFDLGGTVRYGSTASINGDRFDVLQAGRYHRFALTFAGWVEIEALVPTLKPQGLE
;
A
#
# COMPACT_ATOMS: atom_id res chain seq x y z
N MET A 1 12.23 3.22 -16.46
CA MET A 1 13.17 2.49 -15.59
C MET A 1 13.50 1.15 -16.22
N ALA A 2 14.78 0.76 -16.28
CA ALA A 2 15.16 -0.57 -16.78
C ALA A 2 15.28 -1.56 -15.61
N ALA A 3 14.73 -2.76 -15.79
CA ALA A 3 14.93 -3.89 -14.90
C ALA A 3 15.38 -5.09 -15.75
N GLY A 4 16.68 -5.40 -15.69
CA GLY A 4 17.30 -6.35 -16.61
C GLY A 4 17.23 -5.84 -18.06
N THR A 5 16.69 -6.67 -18.95
CA THR A 5 16.48 -6.34 -20.38
C THR A 5 15.17 -5.62 -20.67
N THR A 6 14.29 -5.48 -19.66
CA THR A 6 12.95 -4.90 -19.84
C THR A 6 12.89 -3.47 -19.31
N HIS A 7 12.37 -2.56 -20.11
CA HIS A 7 12.10 -1.17 -19.74
C HIS A 7 10.64 -1.00 -19.32
N TYR A 8 10.43 -0.50 -18.12
CA TYR A 8 9.12 -0.20 -17.57
C TYR A 8 8.92 1.31 -17.50
N PHE A 9 7.81 1.81 -18.02
CA PHE A 9 7.51 3.25 -18.08
C PHE A 9 6.02 3.54 -18.04
N VAL A 10 5.69 4.74 -17.58
CA VAL A 10 4.33 5.28 -17.56
C VAL A 10 4.13 6.06 -18.86
N GLY A 11 3.15 5.67 -19.66
CA GLY A 11 2.68 6.41 -20.83
C GLY A 11 1.56 7.38 -20.47
N ASP A 12 0.96 8.01 -21.49
CA ASP A 12 -0.16 8.94 -21.30
C ASP A 12 -1.48 8.23 -20.94
N ASP A 13 -1.64 6.99 -21.42
CA ASP A 13 -2.87 6.20 -21.32
C ASP A 13 -2.72 4.91 -20.49
N ASP A 14 -1.52 4.34 -20.45
CA ASP A 14 -1.25 3.07 -19.76
C ASP A 14 0.17 3.01 -19.17
N ILE A 15 0.44 1.94 -18.44
CA ILE A 15 1.78 1.59 -17.96
C ILE A 15 2.28 0.42 -18.80
N TYR A 16 3.52 0.51 -19.27
CA TYR A 16 4.08 -0.40 -20.26
C TYR A 16 5.36 -1.08 -19.78
N ALA A 17 5.55 -2.31 -20.24
CA ALA A 17 6.81 -3.05 -20.20
C ALA A 17 7.29 -3.25 -21.64
N PHE A 18 8.57 -2.96 -21.91
CA PHE A 18 9.18 -3.05 -23.23
C PHE A 18 10.42 -3.94 -23.17
N ASP A 19 10.40 -5.05 -23.89
CA ASP A 19 11.44 -6.08 -23.90
C ASP A 19 12.44 -5.96 -25.06
N GLY A 20 12.34 -4.88 -25.85
CA GLY A 20 13.11 -4.68 -27.08
C GLY A 20 12.32 -4.90 -28.36
N SER A 21 11.13 -5.52 -28.29
CA SER A 21 10.28 -5.75 -29.47
C SER A 21 9.14 -4.74 -29.58
N ARG A 22 8.24 -4.72 -28.59
CA ARG A 22 7.07 -3.84 -28.56
C ARG A 22 6.63 -3.56 -27.12
N PRO A 23 6.03 -2.39 -26.85
CA PRO A 23 5.45 -2.11 -25.53
C PRO A 23 4.24 -3.02 -25.27
N VAL A 24 4.26 -3.71 -24.14
CA VAL A 24 3.14 -4.51 -23.62
C VAL A 24 2.50 -3.76 -22.46
N SER A 25 1.19 -3.56 -22.52
CA SER A 25 0.43 -2.93 -21.44
C SER A 25 0.39 -3.86 -20.22
N ILE A 26 0.83 -3.33 -19.07
CA ILE A 26 0.80 -3.99 -17.75
C ILE A 26 -0.17 -3.33 -16.78
N GLY A 27 -0.68 -2.13 -17.10
CA GLY A 27 -1.58 -1.37 -16.23
C GLY A 27 -3.04 -1.79 -16.27
N LYS A 28 -3.40 -2.87 -16.98
CA LYS A 28 -4.78 -3.37 -17.04
C LYS A 28 -5.30 -3.68 -15.64
N GLY A 29 -6.36 -2.96 -15.22
CA GLY A 29 -6.99 -3.08 -13.90
C GLY A 29 -6.56 -2.05 -12.87
N ILE A 30 -5.38 -1.42 -13.01
CA ILE A 30 -4.91 -0.37 -12.09
C ILE A 30 -4.87 1.02 -12.73
N LYS A 31 -4.81 1.09 -14.07
CA LYS A 31 -4.62 2.36 -14.79
C LYS A 31 -5.69 3.40 -14.47
N GLU A 32 -6.96 3.01 -14.41
CA GLU A 32 -8.06 3.94 -14.10
C GLU A 32 -7.87 4.57 -12.72
N TRP A 33 -7.53 3.75 -11.72
CA TRP A 33 -7.24 4.20 -10.37
C TRP A 33 -5.99 5.09 -10.31
N PHE A 34 -4.93 4.72 -11.02
CA PHE A 34 -3.66 5.46 -11.04
C PHE A 34 -3.82 6.83 -11.72
N PHE A 35 -4.36 6.86 -12.93
CA PHE A 35 -4.53 8.10 -13.70
C PHE A 35 -5.61 9.03 -13.14
N ALA A 36 -6.55 8.51 -12.33
CA ALA A 36 -7.47 9.36 -11.55
C ALA A 36 -6.77 10.09 -10.40
N ARG A 37 -5.66 9.54 -9.88
CA ARG A 37 -4.87 10.15 -8.79
C ARG A 37 -3.71 11.00 -9.29
N LEU A 38 -3.18 10.70 -10.48
CA LEU A 38 -2.03 11.38 -11.06
C LEU A 38 -2.37 12.82 -11.49
N ASN A 39 -1.53 13.78 -11.11
CA ASN A 39 -1.54 15.10 -11.72
C ASN A 39 -0.87 15.05 -13.10
N ARG A 40 -1.68 14.96 -14.16
CA ARG A 40 -1.19 14.85 -15.55
C ARG A 40 -0.32 16.05 -15.97
N THR A 41 -0.53 17.23 -15.40
CA THR A 41 0.28 18.43 -15.69
C THR A 41 1.76 18.21 -15.38
N TYR A 42 2.05 17.39 -14.37
CA TYR A 42 3.41 17.13 -13.88
C TYR A 42 3.82 15.67 -14.13
N ILE A 43 3.32 15.03 -15.18
CA ILE A 43 3.70 13.64 -15.51
C ILE A 43 5.21 13.46 -15.71
N SER A 44 5.91 14.50 -16.20
CA SER A 44 7.36 14.51 -16.36
C SER A 44 8.14 14.56 -15.04
N SER A 45 7.50 14.91 -13.93
CA SER A 45 8.14 14.91 -12.61
C SER A 45 8.16 13.52 -11.97
N ILE A 46 7.49 12.52 -12.55
CA ILE A 46 7.52 11.14 -12.04
C ILE A 46 8.97 10.67 -11.89
N ARG A 47 9.26 10.05 -10.75
CA ARG A 47 10.56 9.45 -10.44
C ARG A 47 10.39 7.97 -10.23
N ALA A 48 11.26 7.18 -10.87
CA ALA A 48 11.18 5.74 -10.82
C ALA A 48 12.49 5.15 -10.31
N ILE A 49 12.40 4.10 -9.48
CA ILE A 49 13.54 3.39 -8.93
C ILE A 49 13.26 1.89 -8.91
N HIS A 50 14.29 1.08 -9.16
CA HIS A 50 14.19 -0.38 -9.29
C HIS A 50 14.89 -1.05 -8.12
N ASP A 51 14.12 -1.73 -7.29
CA ASP A 51 14.63 -2.63 -6.27
C ASP A 51 14.85 -4.02 -6.87
N ARG A 52 16.12 -4.32 -7.15
CA ARG A 52 16.56 -5.59 -7.75
C ARG A 52 16.43 -6.78 -6.80
N VAL A 53 16.56 -6.53 -5.49
CA VAL A 53 16.60 -7.60 -4.49
C VAL A 53 15.19 -8.16 -4.27
N ASN A 54 14.18 -7.29 -4.23
CA ASN A 54 12.79 -7.70 -4.01
C ASN A 54 11.96 -7.75 -5.30
N SER A 55 12.58 -7.62 -6.46
CA SER A 55 11.91 -7.59 -7.76
C SER A 55 10.77 -6.58 -7.90
N ARG A 56 11.00 -5.35 -7.41
CA ARG A 56 9.98 -4.28 -7.36
C ARG A 56 10.42 -3.03 -8.09
N ILE A 57 9.47 -2.37 -8.74
CA ILE A 57 9.66 -1.05 -9.34
C ILE A 57 8.73 -0.08 -8.64
N TYR A 58 9.29 1.05 -8.22
CA TYR A 58 8.56 2.12 -7.55
C TYR A 58 8.47 3.30 -8.51
N TRP A 59 7.27 3.87 -8.66
CA TRP A 59 7.04 5.14 -9.34
C TRP A 59 6.43 6.11 -8.35
N PHE A 60 7.19 7.13 -7.99
CA PHE A 60 6.73 8.26 -7.22
C PHE A 60 6.14 9.30 -8.16
N TYR A 61 4.94 9.75 -7.85
CA TYR A 61 4.16 10.60 -8.73
C TYR A 61 3.43 11.73 -7.99
N PRO A 62 3.19 12.86 -8.68
CA PRO A 62 2.41 13.96 -8.14
C PRO A 62 0.91 13.69 -8.18
N THR A 63 0.18 14.16 -7.17
CA THR A 63 -1.30 14.01 -7.10
C THR A 63 -2.06 15.32 -7.30
N THR A 64 -1.81 16.32 -6.46
CA THR A 64 -2.52 17.61 -6.48
C THR A 64 -1.62 18.76 -6.90
N SER A 65 -0.33 18.71 -6.56
CA SER A 65 0.69 19.72 -6.88
C SER A 65 1.82 19.08 -7.70
N ALA A 66 2.94 19.79 -7.86
CA ALA A 66 4.15 19.25 -8.48
C ALA A 66 4.92 18.28 -7.55
N ALA A 67 4.63 18.29 -6.24
CA ALA A 67 5.32 17.47 -5.25
C ALA A 67 4.98 15.98 -5.41
N LEU A 68 5.98 15.12 -5.21
CA LEU A 68 5.81 13.67 -5.25
C LEU A 68 5.22 13.22 -3.91
N THR A 69 3.94 12.89 -3.88
CA THR A 69 3.21 12.57 -2.64
C THR A 69 2.80 11.11 -2.52
N SER A 70 2.80 10.39 -3.64
CA SER A 70 2.27 9.04 -3.73
C SER A 70 3.21 8.15 -4.53
N CYS A 71 3.20 6.85 -4.23
CA CYS A 71 4.01 5.85 -4.89
C CYS A 71 3.15 4.70 -5.39
N LEU A 72 3.39 4.30 -6.64
CA LEU A 72 2.90 3.06 -7.23
C LEU A 72 4.04 2.03 -7.21
N VAL A 73 3.75 0.79 -6.87
CA VAL A 73 4.72 -0.30 -6.78
C VAL A 73 4.27 -1.45 -7.66
N TYR A 74 5.19 -2.01 -8.45
CA TYR A 74 4.94 -3.21 -9.24
C TYR A 74 5.98 -4.27 -8.94
N HIS A 75 5.50 -5.48 -8.62
CA HIS A 75 6.35 -6.66 -8.45
C HIS A 75 6.34 -7.47 -9.74
N TYR A 76 7.44 -7.41 -10.51
CA TYR A 76 7.41 -7.95 -11.88
C TYR A 76 7.37 -9.48 -11.95
N ASP A 77 7.87 -10.22 -10.95
CA ASP A 77 7.78 -11.69 -10.96
C ASP A 77 6.37 -12.21 -10.65
N THR A 78 5.65 -11.55 -9.75
CA THR A 78 4.30 -11.96 -9.33
C THR A 78 3.20 -11.21 -10.06
N GLN A 79 3.57 -10.19 -10.84
CA GLN A 79 2.68 -9.30 -11.57
C GLN A 79 1.64 -8.62 -10.68
N ARG A 80 2.02 -8.31 -9.44
CA ARG A 80 1.14 -7.66 -8.46
C ARG A 80 1.47 -6.20 -8.31
N TRP A 81 0.41 -5.42 -8.05
CA TRP A 81 0.50 -3.99 -7.79
C TRP A 81 0.34 -3.70 -6.30
N GLY A 82 1.05 -2.69 -5.84
CA GLY A 82 0.88 -2.07 -4.53
C GLY A 82 0.91 -0.56 -4.67
N ALA A 83 0.44 0.15 -3.65
CA ALA A 83 0.54 1.60 -3.61
C ALA A 83 0.60 2.08 -2.16
N PHE A 84 1.26 3.21 -1.95
CA PHE A 84 1.30 3.89 -0.66
C PHE A 84 1.50 5.39 -0.86
N ASP A 85 1.21 6.17 0.17
CA ASP A 85 1.39 7.61 0.19
C ASP A 85 2.66 7.95 0.99
N LEU A 86 3.59 8.64 0.35
CA LEU A 86 4.85 9.11 0.93
C LEU A 86 5.29 10.35 0.17
N THR A 87 5.52 11.44 0.91
CA THR A 87 6.02 12.68 0.29
C THR A 87 7.54 12.68 0.23
N ILE A 88 8.08 12.81 -0.97
CA ILE A 88 9.53 12.79 -1.23
C ILE A 88 9.94 13.95 -2.15
N THR A 89 11.23 14.29 -2.13
CA THR A 89 11.84 15.23 -3.08
C THR A 89 12.44 14.50 -4.27
N ASP A 90 13.21 13.43 -4.03
CA ASP A 90 13.79 12.60 -5.07
C ASP A 90 14.09 11.17 -4.59
N VAL A 91 14.36 10.26 -5.51
CA VAL A 91 14.71 8.85 -5.25
C VAL A 91 16.18 8.61 -5.51
N LEU A 92 16.80 7.76 -4.69
CA LEU A 92 18.18 7.32 -4.89
C LEU A 92 18.45 5.96 -4.24
N GLU A 93 19.50 5.30 -4.68
CA GLU A 93 20.08 4.20 -3.92
C GLU A 93 21.23 4.77 -3.09
N SER A 94 21.20 4.54 -1.77
CA SER A 94 22.31 4.91 -0.90
C SER A 94 23.13 3.68 -0.55
N ILE A 95 24.44 3.84 -0.51
CA ILE A 95 25.37 2.82 -0.02
C ILE A 95 25.87 3.32 1.33
N THR A 96 25.56 2.58 2.38
CA THR A 96 26.02 2.92 3.73
C THR A 96 27.33 2.20 4.05
N SER A 97 28.16 2.83 4.87
CA SER A 97 29.33 2.18 5.46
C SER A 97 28.91 1.02 6.37
N ALA A 98 29.76 0.00 6.49
CA ALA A 98 29.57 -1.09 7.43
C ALA A 98 29.37 -0.55 8.85
N ILE A 99 28.47 -1.14 9.62
CA ILE A 99 28.40 -0.92 11.06
C ILE A 99 29.23 -2.05 11.70
N THR A 100 30.47 -1.74 12.09
CA THR A 100 31.28 -2.65 12.91
C THR A 100 31.00 -2.42 14.39
N TYR A 101 31.49 -3.32 15.25
CA TYR A 101 31.40 -3.14 16.71
C TYR A 101 32.07 -1.82 17.15
N ASP A 102 33.21 -1.47 16.55
CA ASP A 102 33.94 -0.24 16.86
C ASP A 102 33.20 1.03 16.40
N THR A 103 32.56 1.00 15.23
CA THR A 103 31.82 2.16 14.69
C THR A 103 30.36 2.23 15.15
N PHE A 104 29.92 1.27 15.97
CA PHE A 104 28.54 1.19 16.44
C PHE A 104 28.15 2.43 17.25
N ALA A 105 29.07 2.89 18.11
CA ALA A 105 28.90 4.09 18.92
C ALA A 105 28.85 5.38 18.09
N ASP A 106 29.45 5.41 16.90
CA ASP A 106 29.42 6.58 16.00
C ASP A 106 28.07 6.73 15.29
N LYS A 107 27.41 5.60 15.01
CA LYS A 107 26.13 5.54 14.28
C LYS A 107 24.91 5.75 15.17
N PHE A 108 24.96 5.21 16.39
CA PHE A 108 23.82 5.24 17.31
C PHE A 108 24.09 6.12 18.54
N GLY A 109 25.34 6.43 18.87
CA GLY A 109 25.73 7.16 20.08
C GLY A 109 26.27 6.24 21.17
N THR A 110 27.08 6.78 22.07
CA THR A 110 27.82 6.05 23.11
C THR A 110 26.96 5.54 24.28
N SER A 111 25.66 5.84 24.31
CA SER A 111 24.75 5.58 25.44
C SER A 111 23.52 4.74 25.09
N ILE A 112 23.53 4.10 23.91
CA ILE A 112 22.43 3.28 23.40
C ILE A 112 22.43 1.94 24.14
N GLN A 113 21.34 1.64 24.85
CA GLN A 113 21.10 0.32 25.44
C GLN A 113 20.78 -0.69 24.32
N TYR A 114 21.07 -1.98 24.52
CA TYR A 114 20.82 -3.04 23.53
C TYR A 114 19.35 -3.09 23.04
N ASP A 115 18.41 -2.60 23.86
CA ASP A 115 16.98 -2.50 23.54
C ASP A 115 16.61 -1.36 22.57
N GLN A 116 17.54 -0.46 22.27
CA GLN A 116 17.36 0.68 21.37
C GLN A 116 17.85 0.39 19.93
N ILE A 117 18.37 -0.81 19.68
CA ILE A 117 18.66 -1.28 18.32
C ILE A 117 17.33 -1.46 17.58
N PRO A 118 17.16 -0.94 16.35
CA PRO A 118 15.94 -1.14 15.57
C PRO A 118 15.62 -2.63 15.43
N THR A 119 14.61 -3.10 16.17
CA THR A 119 14.16 -4.51 16.17
C THR A 119 13.29 -4.84 14.96
N ASP A 120 12.87 -3.82 14.22
CA ASP A 120 12.05 -3.90 13.02
C ASP A 120 12.87 -4.09 11.72
N ILE A 121 14.19 -3.95 11.79
CA ILE A 121 15.09 -4.25 10.67
C ILE A 121 15.65 -5.66 10.87
N SER A 122 15.28 -6.59 9.98
CA SER A 122 15.83 -7.96 9.98
C SER A 122 17.36 -7.94 10.01
N TYR A 123 17.98 -8.79 10.83
CA TYR A 123 19.44 -8.90 10.93
C TYR A 123 20.10 -9.28 9.59
N ASN A 124 19.34 -9.98 8.73
CA ASN A 124 19.77 -10.35 7.37
C ASN A 124 19.49 -9.23 6.34
N SER A 125 19.03 -8.05 6.77
CA SER A 125 18.79 -6.93 5.87
C SER A 125 20.10 -6.39 5.31
N PRO A 126 20.15 -6.03 4.02
CA PRO A 126 21.24 -5.27 3.42
C PRO A 126 21.64 -4.01 4.20
N TYR A 127 20.73 -3.45 5.01
CA TYR A 127 21.01 -2.31 5.90
C TYR A 127 22.21 -2.54 6.84
N TRP A 128 22.41 -3.78 7.32
CA TRP A 128 23.51 -4.12 8.23
C TRP A 128 24.82 -4.43 7.50
N ASN A 129 24.76 -4.68 6.20
CA ASN A 129 25.91 -5.09 5.42
C ASN A 129 26.54 -3.88 4.71
N ALA A 130 27.87 -3.87 4.66
CA ALA A 130 28.61 -2.89 3.87
C ALA A 130 28.31 -3.10 2.38
N ALA A 131 28.31 -2.01 1.61
CA ALA A 131 28.39 -2.05 0.14
C ALA A 131 27.19 -2.61 -0.62
N THR A 132 26.05 -2.90 0.03
CA THR A 132 24.81 -3.22 -0.69
C THR A 132 23.96 -1.96 -0.86
N PRO A 133 23.49 -1.61 -2.07
CA PRO A 133 22.61 -0.46 -2.27
C PRO A 133 21.28 -0.69 -1.54
N VAL A 134 20.89 0.30 -0.73
CA VAL A 134 19.61 0.32 -0.03
C VAL A 134 18.70 1.35 -0.68
N LEU A 135 17.47 0.94 -0.96
CA LEU A 135 16.45 1.82 -1.50
C LEU A 135 16.22 3.01 -0.56
N SER A 136 16.45 4.22 -1.08
CA SER A 136 16.44 5.45 -0.31
C SER A 136 15.72 6.58 -1.06
N TYR A 137 15.38 7.63 -0.32
CA TYR A 137 14.77 8.84 -0.87
C TYR A 137 15.27 10.07 -0.13
N ILE A 138 15.14 11.23 -0.77
CA ILE A 138 15.34 12.53 -0.13
C ILE A 138 14.01 12.93 0.49
N SER A 139 13.98 13.02 1.81
CA SER A 139 12.82 13.50 2.57
C SER A 139 12.61 15.01 2.36
N THR A 140 11.44 15.50 2.74
CA THR A 140 11.12 16.94 2.74
C THR A 140 11.97 17.76 3.72
N ALA A 141 12.78 17.11 4.57
CA ALA A 141 13.75 17.72 5.46
C ALA A 141 15.19 17.73 4.87
N ASP A 142 15.32 17.47 3.57
CA ASP A 142 16.60 17.40 2.83
C ASP A 142 17.60 16.39 3.43
N LYS A 143 17.07 15.26 3.93
CA LYS A 143 17.86 14.14 4.43
C LYS A 143 17.66 12.91 3.57
N ILE A 144 18.74 12.17 3.33
CA ILE A 144 18.70 10.82 2.76
C ILE A 144 18.07 9.91 3.82
N THR A 145 16.98 9.24 3.45
CA THR A 145 16.20 8.37 4.34
C THR A 145 15.97 7.04 3.65
N GLY A 146 16.16 5.93 4.38
CA GLY A 146 15.91 4.59 3.87
C GLY A 146 14.40 4.30 3.78
N LEU A 147 13.99 3.53 2.77
CA LEU A 147 12.60 3.08 2.60
C LEU A 147 12.34 1.75 3.34
N SER A 148 12.75 1.67 4.61
CA SER A 148 12.63 0.48 5.46
C SER A 148 12.02 0.81 6.83
N GLY A 149 11.06 1.73 6.85
CA GLY A 149 10.41 2.20 8.08
C GLY A 149 9.24 1.32 8.52
N THR A 150 8.82 1.52 9.77
CA THR A 150 7.66 0.84 10.35
C THR A 150 6.37 1.27 9.66
N ALA A 151 5.48 0.33 9.37
CA ALA A 151 4.18 0.63 8.75
C ALA A 151 3.31 1.49 9.66
N SER A 152 2.86 2.66 9.18
CA SER A 152 2.00 3.57 9.95
C SER A 152 0.55 3.05 10.02
N GLY A 153 -0.01 2.68 8.87
CA GLY A 153 -1.36 2.16 8.74
C GLY A 153 -1.72 1.89 7.30
N ALA A 154 -2.90 1.32 7.08
CA ALA A 154 -3.41 1.02 5.75
C ALA A 154 -4.92 1.26 5.69
N THR A 155 -5.42 1.52 4.50
CA THR A 155 -6.86 1.59 4.25
C THR A 155 -7.24 0.66 3.12
N MET A 156 -8.45 0.12 3.19
CA MET A 156 -9.01 -0.74 2.15
C MET A 156 -10.50 -0.47 2.04
N THR A 157 -11.01 -0.29 0.82
CA THR A 157 -12.45 -0.27 0.57
C THR A 157 -12.80 -1.41 -0.36
N THR A 158 -13.80 -2.20 0.00
CA THR A 158 -14.23 -3.33 -0.84
C THR A 158 -15.12 -2.88 -1.99
N GLY A 159 -15.35 -3.80 -2.93
CA GLY A 159 -16.52 -3.72 -3.80
C GLY A 159 -17.83 -3.94 -3.03
N TRP A 160 -18.91 -4.06 -3.80
CA TRP A 160 -20.25 -4.36 -3.28
C TRP A 160 -20.46 -5.87 -3.16
N TYR A 161 -20.91 -6.32 -2.00
CA TYR A 161 -21.38 -7.68 -1.73
C TYR A 161 -22.91 -7.72 -1.77
N GLY A 162 -23.48 -8.85 -2.16
CA GLY A 162 -24.93 -9.05 -2.22
C GLY A 162 -25.43 -9.28 -3.64
N SER A 163 -26.75 -9.25 -3.81
CA SER A 163 -27.41 -9.48 -5.10
C SER A 163 -28.68 -8.63 -5.22
N GLU A 164 -29.21 -8.54 -6.43
CA GLU A 164 -30.44 -7.78 -6.72
C GLU A 164 -31.70 -8.47 -6.15
N ASP A 165 -31.68 -9.81 -6.06
CA ASP A 165 -32.87 -10.61 -5.76
C ASP A 165 -33.32 -10.53 -4.29
N VAL A 166 -32.38 -10.36 -3.36
CA VAL A 166 -32.65 -10.52 -1.93
C VAL A 166 -32.09 -9.35 -1.13
N VAL A 167 -32.95 -8.73 -0.32
CA VAL A 167 -32.50 -7.79 0.70
C VAL A 167 -31.86 -8.59 1.84
N THR A 168 -30.63 -8.25 2.18
CA THR A 168 -29.89 -8.94 3.24
C THR A 168 -29.50 -7.98 4.37
N VAL A 169 -29.46 -8.53 5.58
CA VAL A 169 -28.89 -7.86 6.74
C VAL A 169 -27.47 -8.36 6.94
N CYS A 170 -26.51 -7.43 6.95
CA CYS A 170 -25.15 -7.71 7.37
C CYS A 170 -25.02 -7.50 8.87
N THR A 171 -24.69 -8.55 9.60
CA THR A 171 -24.55 -8.51 11.08
C THR A 171 -23.08 -8.52 11.54
N ARG A 172 -22.14 -8.87 10.65
CA ARG A 172 -20.76 -9.09 11.01
C ARG A 172 -19.85 -9.13 9.80
N VAL A 173 -18.62 -8.67 9.97
CA VAL A 173 -17.56 -8.82 8.97
C VAL A 173 -16.33 -9.42 9.65
N ARG A 174 -15.76 -10.47 9.06
CA ARG A 174 -14.54 -11.13 9.53
C ARG A 174 -13.45 -11.07 8.46
N PRO A 175 -12.41 -10.24 8.64
CA PRO A 175 -11.19 -10.34 7.86
C PRO A 175 -10.42 -11.60 8.24
N ARG A 176 -9.81 -12.25 7.26
CA ARG A 176 -8.82 -13.33 7.45
C ARG A 176 -7.45 -12.69 7.39
N TYR A 177 -6.83 -12.50 8.55
CA TYR A 177 -5.51 -11.89 8.67
C TYR A 177 -4.42 -12.95 8.52
N ARG A 178 -3.39 -12.65 7.73
CA ARG A 178 -2.08 -13.29 7.86
C ARG A 178 -1.24 -12.58 8.93
N THR A 179 -1.34 -11.25 8.97
CA THR A 179 -0.78 -10.41 10.02
C THR A 179 -1.87 -9.49 10.56
N LYS A 180 -2.12 -9.58 11.86
CA LYS A 180 -3.19 -8.84 12.53
C LYS A 180 -2.70 -7.42 12.88
N PRO A 181 -3.49 -6.37 12.57
CA PRO A 181 -3.15 -4.99 12.94
C PRO A 181 -3.20 -4.77 14.44
N SER A 182 -2.54 -3.70 14.92
CA SER A 182 -2.61 -3.29 16.33
C SER A 182 -3.98 -2.72 16.69
N ALA A 183 -4.60 -2.00 15.75
CA ALA A 183 -5.98 -1.53 15.84
C ALA A 183 -6.61 -1.47 14.44
N ALA A 184 -7.93 -1.61 14.37
CA ALA A 184 -8.66 -1.47 13.13
C ALA A 184 -10.10 -0.98 13.36
N THR A 185 -10.64 -0.26 12.38
CA THR A 185 -12.03 0.20 12.34
C THR A 185 -12.66 -0.12 11.00
N ILE A 186 -13.97 -0.38 10.98
CA ILE A 186 -14.78 -0.56 9.77
C ILE A 186 -15.86 0.52 9.71
N THR A 187 -16.12 1.06 8.54
CA THR A 187 -17.31 1.88 8.25
C THR A 187 -18.14 1.13 7.21
N PRO A 188 -19.26 0.52 7.60
CA PRO A 188 -20.13 -0.22 6.69
C PRO A 188 -20.99 0.77 5.90
N ALA A 189 -21.30 0.41 4.65
CA ALA A 189 -22.26 1.12 3.81
C ALA A 189 -23.19 0.13 3.11
N ALA A 190 -24.43 0.53 2.89
CA ALA A 190 -25.44 -0.27 2.20
C ALA A 190 -26.18 0.55 1.14
N SER A 191 -26.66 -0.12 0.10
CA SER A 191 -27.55 0.46 -0.91
C SER A 191 -28.64 -0.56 -1.28
N PHE A 192 -29.82 -0.07 -1.67
CA PHE A 192 -30.87 -0.90 -2.26
C PHE A 192 -30.67 -1.06 -3.76
N ASP A 193 -30.08 -0.08 -4.43
CA ASP A 193 -29.86 -0.10 -5.88
C ASP A 193 -28.40 0.28 -6.20
N LEU A 194 -27.81 -0.35 -7.23
CA LEU A 194 -26.47 0.03 -7.69
C LEU A 194 -26.54 1.41 -8.38
N GLY A 195 -25.70 2.34 -7.95
CA GLY A 195 -25.76 3.74 -8.39
C GLY A 195 -26.81 4.59 -7.66
N GLY A 196 -27.59 3.99 -6.76
CA GLY A 196 -28.54 4.68 -5.90
C GLY A 196 -27.90 5.41 -4.71
N THR A 197 -28.75 5.90 -3.81
CA THR A 197 -28.29 6.59 -2.59
C THR A 197 -27.64 5.60 -1.64
N VAL A 198 -26.36 5.85 -1.32
CA VAL A 198 -25.59 5.03 -0.37
C VAL A 198 -25.88 5.48 1.06
N ARG A 199 -26.31 4.54 1.91
CA ARG A 199 -26.47 4.75 3.35
C ARG A 199 -25.25 4.26 4.09
N TYR A 200 -24.56 5.16 4.78
CA TYR A 200 -23.44 4.82 5.66
C TYR A 200 -23.96 4.42 7.05
N GLY A 201 -23.39 3.37 7.61
CA GLY A 201 -23.61 2.95 9.00
C GLY A 201 -22.56 3.52 9.94
N SER A 202 -22.75 3.27 11.23
CA SER A 202 -21.80 3.69 12.27
C SER A 202 -20.47 2.95 12.15
N THR A 203 -19.37 3.66 12.35
CA THR A 203 -18.04 3.05 12.44
C THR A 203 -17.96 2.10 13.64
N ALA A 204 -17.39 0.92 13.45
CA ALA A 204 -17.17 -0.08 14.50
C ALA A 204 -15.69 -0.41 14.63
N SER A 205 -15.21 -0.55 15.86
CA SER A 205 -13.85 -1.01 16.16
C SER A 205 -13.74 -2.53 16.09
N ILE A 206 -12.53 -3.02 15.86
CA ILE A 206 -12.24 -4.47 15.85
C ILE A 206 -12.55 -5.09 17.24
N ASN A 207 -13.28 -6.20 17.25
CA ASN A 207 -13.68 -6.94 18.44
C ASN A 207 -13.14 -8.38 18.43
N GLY A 208 -11.89 -8.57 18.86
CA GLY A 208 -11.17 -9.83 18.60
C GLY A 208 -10.76 -9.89 17.13
N ASP A 209 -11.40 -10.73 16.32
CA ASP A 209 -11.06 -10.94 14.89
C ASP A 209 -12.22 -10.58 13.95
N ARG A 210 -13.05 -9.62 14.37
CA ARG A 210 -14.28 -9.26 13.65
C ARG A 210 -14.61 -7.80 13.80
N PHE A 211 -15.58 -7.39 13.02
CA PHE A 211 -16.37 -6.22 13.28
C PHE A 211 -17.83 -6.60 13.42
N ASP A 212 -18.46 -6.14 14.49
CA ASP A 212 -19.89 -6.27 14.69
C ASP A 212 -20.52 -5.02 14.04
N VAL A 213 -21.24 -5.24 12.93
CA VAL A 213 -21.89 -4.20 12.12
C VAL A 213 -23.37 -4.54 12.00
N LEU A 214 -24.23 -3.55 11.79
CA LEU A 214 -25.65 -3.81 11.54
C LEU A 214 -26.16 -2.88 10.45
N GLN A 215 -26.43 -3.45 9.27
CA GLN A 215 -27.02 -2.72 8.16
C GLN A 215 -27.88 -3.63 7.29
N ALA A 216 -28.93 -3.07 6.70
CA ALA A 216 -29.83 -3.76 5.77
C ALA A 216 -29.73 -3.10 4.39
N GLY A 217 -29.73 -3.93 3.35
CA GLY A 217 -29.67 -3.49 1.96
C GLY A 217 -29.49 -4.69 1.03
N ARG A 218 -29.65 -4.45 -0.27
CA ARG A 218 -29.31 -5.47 -1.29
C ARG A 218 -27.81 -5.57 -1.47
N TYR A 219 -27.13 -4.42 -1.44
CA TYR A 219 -25.70 -4.30 -1.62
C TYR A 219 -25.02 -3.75 -0.36
N HIS A 220 -23.87 -4.32 -0.01
CA HIS A 220 -23.07 -3.97 1.16
C HIS A 220 -21.63 -3.67 0.76
N ARG A 221 -21.05 -2.59 1.28
CA ARG A 221 -19.64 -2.21 1.07
C ARG A 221 -18.99 -1.92 2.41
N PHE A 222 -17.69 -2.16 2.51
CA PHE A 222 -16.94 -1.97 3.74
C PHE A 222 -15.68 -1.15 3.49
N ALA A 223 -15.53 -0.05 4.22
CA ALA A 223 -14.28 0.71 4.29
C ALA A 223 -13.57 0.37 5.60
N LEU A 224 -12.36 -0.16 5.53
CA LEU A 224 -11.54 -0.54 6.67
C LEU A 224 -10.32 0.37 6.77
N THR A 225 -10.00 0.74 8.01
CA THR A 225 -8.78 1.48 8.37
C THR A 225 -8.02 0.67 9.39
N PHE A 226 -6.72 0.53 9.20
CA PHE A 226 -5.81 -0.27 10.01
C PHE A 226 -4.68 0.60 10.55
N ALA A 227 -4.25 0.32 11.77
CA ALA A 227 -3.02 0.86 12.36
C ALA A 227 -1.96 -0.25 12.46
N GLY A 228 -0.72 0.11 12.14
CA GLY A 228 0.42 -0.81 12.15
C GLY A 228 0.42 -1.82 11.00
N TRP A 229 1.22 -2.86 11.16
CA TRP A 229 1.39 -3.95 10.18
C TRP A 229 0.09 -4.73 9.97
N VAL A 230 -0.32 -4.89 8.72
CA VAL A 230 -1.52 -5.65 8.37
C VAL A 230 -1.32 -6.41 7.06
N GLU A 231 -1.77 -7.65 7.05
CA GLU A 231 -1.91 -8.44 5.83
C GLU A 231 -3.22 -9.21 5.89
N ILE A 232 -4.06 -9.05 4.86
CA ILE A 232 -5.40 -9.64 4.78
C ILE A 232 -5.47 -10.55 3.56
N GLU A 233 -5.97 -11.77 3.74
CA GLU A 233 -6.16 -12.74 2.68
C GLU A 233 -7.60 -12.73 2.14
N ALA A 234 -8.58 -12.46 2.99
CA ALA A 234 -9.99 -12.41 2.59
C ALA A 234 -10.83 -11.56 3.54
N LEU A 235 -11.99 -11.10 3.07
CA LEU A 235 -13.01 -10.45 3.90
C LEU A 235 -14.33 -11.21 3.77
N VAL A 236 -14.87 -11.68 4.90
CA VAL A 236 -16.08 -12.51 4.93
C VAL A 236 -17.20 -11.78 5.68
N PRO A 237 -18.13 -11.11 4.97
CA PRO A 237 -19.34 -10.59 5.58
C PRO A 237 -20.36 -11.71 5.84
N THR A 238 -21.03 -11.65 7.00
CA THR A 238 -22.17 -12.51 7.32
C THR A 238 -23.45 -11.80 6.87
N LEU A 239 -24.00 -12.23 5.73
CA LEU A 239 -25.24 -11.73 5.16
C LEU A 239 -26.36 -12.75 5.43
N LYS A 240 -27.49 -12.28 5.97
CA LYS A 240 -28.69 -13.09 6.17
C LYS A 240 -29.85 -12.47 5.40
N PRO A 241 -30.73 -13.26 4.75
CA PRO A 241 -31.97 -12.72 4.20
C PRO A 241 -32.72 -11.93 5.27
N GLN A 242 -33.18 -10.73 4.93
CA GLN A 242 -34.08 -10.00 5.80
C GLN A 242 -35.40 -10.77 5.83
N GLY A 243 -35.81 -11.22 7.02
CA GLY A 243 -37.08 -11.91 7.19
C GLY A 243 -38.22 -11.03 6.66
N LEU A 244 -39.01 -11.57 5.74
CA LEU A 244 -40.36 -11.08 5.51
C LEU A 244 -41.21 -11.48 6.73
N GLU A 245 -42.01 -10.55 7.22
CA GLU A 245 -43.16 -10.90 8.06
C GLU A 245 -44.15 -11.79 7.29
#